data_AF-A0A9Q0WW80-F1
#
_entry.id   AF-A0A9Q0WW80-F1
#
_cell.length_a   1.000
_cell.length_b   1.000
_cell.length_c   1.000
_cell.angle_alpha   90.00
_cell.angle_beta   90.00
_cell.angle_gamma   90.00
#
_symmetry.space_group_name_H-M   'P 1'
#
loop_
_entity.id
_entity.type
_entity.pdbx_description
1 polymer ?
#
loop_
_entity_poly.entity_id
_entity_poly.type
_entity_poly.pdbx_seq_one_letter_code
_entity_poly.pdbx_strand_id
1 'polypeptide(L)'
;MASNGASTQQQRPAVGTENSLEKIKRQLASGSGRNLLQGPLLKRSETLRKWNERWVILDPTTGKMEYKTRRSEPAVKGTILFDANSTIAVSPVNFNGLPKYDGCCFYIGTPQRKDYFLCAETPGAARAWVATLHATQLVLKAHKEAVDSLSGNGSAKLGTVATVVAAANSTALECSKEIEAAMQISLRNALGMMNNRTTDGPMDDKTILKETLRVKDEELQNLARDLRARDSIIKDIADKLSETAEAAEAAAEAAHTMDEQRRIACAEIERLSKASDKQLESSMLKLKECEEKVVTLNKERDQLIRQRDSAIQEANLWRSEIAKARERVVILEGAVVRAEEKARVAEADAEARIKEVAQREAAAVKEKEELLAYVNMLQAQLQRQHKDTKQVFKEKMETPNADNTLPLTKHVDLSDENVDKACLSVSRAVPAVGENVVHMAVDQSNPRPVEDAEWSDIQATESTIADVREVAPEIDGSSLDIPVVRAPVNNHHEQGANTYHQP
;
A
#
# COMPACT_ATOMS: atom_id res chain seq x y z
N MET A 1 34.06 24.24 -6.71
CA MET A 1 34.28 23.90 -5.28
C MET A 1 32.90 23.78 -4.64
N ALA A 2 32.35 22.58 -4.41
CA ALA A 2 32.42 21.80 -3.15
C ALA A 2 32.01 22.65 -1.91
N SER A 3 31.10 22.31 -1.00
CA SER A 3 30.64 21.01 -0.46
C SER A 3 29.30 21.15 0.31
N ASN A 4 28.60 20.01 0.46
CA ASN A 4 27.41 19.71 1.26
C ASN A 4 27.54 19.89 2.79
N GLY A 5 26.39 19.93 3.53
CA GLY A 5 26.24 19.21 4.81
C GLY A 5 25.41 19.80 5.97
N ALA A 6 24.12 19.40 6.06
CA ALA A 6 23.31 18.94 7.22
C ALA A 6 23.19 19.67 8.60
N SER A 7 21.92 19.94 8.96
CA SER A 7 21.16 19.68 10.21
C SER A 7 21.74 19.87 11.63
N THR A 8 20.99 20.63 12.47
CA THR A 8 20.66 20.24 13.86
C THR A 8 19.29 20.75 14.27
N GLN A 9 18.30 19.85 14.19
CA GLN A 9 16.98 19.96 14.79
C GLN A 9 17.09 19.33 16.19
N GLN A 10 17.17 20.16 17.25
CA GLN A 10 17.20 19.67 18.63
C GLN A 10 15.84 19.87 19.30
N GLN A 11 15.30 18.71 19.69
CA GLN A 11 14.01 18.43 20.32
C GLN A 11 13.66 19.31 21.53
N ARG A 12 12.43 19.82 21.55
CA ARG A 12 11.66 20.12 22.76
C ARG A 12 10.25 19.50 22.64
N PRO A 13 9.96 18.37 23.29
CA PRO A 13 8.60 17.86 23.45
C PRO A 13 8.32 17.60 24.93
N ALA A 14 7.81 18.59 25.67
CA ALA A 14 7.35 18.37 27.05
C ALA A 14 6.19 19.28 27.47
N VAL A 15 6.16 20.53 26.99
CA VAL A 15 5.18 21.53 27.47
C VAL A 15 3.80 21.38 26.80
N GLY A 16 3.74 20.80 25.60
CA GLY A 16 2.48 20.66 24.85
C GLY A 16 1.59 19.48 25.29
N THR A 17 2.21 18.37 25.71
CA THR A 17 1.51 17.13 26.10
C THR A 17 0.88 17.24 27.49
N GLU A 18 1.57 17.87 28.44
CA GLU A 18 1.06 18.13 29.79
C GLU A 18 -0.19 19.02 29.77
N ASN A 19 -0.20 20.05 28.91
CA ASN A 19 -1.32 20.96 28.77
C ASN A 19 -2.55 20.31 28.08
N SER A 20 -2.32 19.32 27.21
CA SER A 20 -3.39 18.53 26.57
C SER A 20 -4.01 17.51 27.53
N LEU A 21 -3.17 16.85 28.34
CA LEU A 21 -3.59 15.96 29.42
C LEU A 21 -4.50 16.70 30.43
N GLU A 22 -4.10 17.91 30.84
CA GLU A 22 -4.89 18.74 31.76
C GLU A 22 -6.22 19.22 31.15
N LYS A 23 -6.32 19.39 29.83
CA LYS A 23 -7.58 19.69 29.15
C LYS A 23 -8.52 18.49 29.08
N ILE A 24 -8.00 17.31 28.76
CA ILE A 24 -8.77 16.05 28.72
C ILE A 24 -9.28 15.69 30.12
N LYS A 25 -8.43 15.80 31.15
CA LYS A 25 -8.85 15.65 32.56
C LYS A 25 -10.00 16.57 32.93
N ARG A 26 -9.94 17.85 32.54
CA ARG A 26 -11.01 18.83 32.82
C ARG A 26 -12.32 18.51 32.08
N GLN A 27 -12.26 18.11 30.82
CA GLN A 27 -13.46 17.78 30.04
C GLN A 27 -14.20 16.56 30.61
N LEU A 28 -13.46 15.58 31.12
CA LEU A 28 -14.05 14.36 31.70
C LEU A 28 -14.50 14.56 33.16
N ALA A 29 -13.88 15.50 33.89
CA ALA A 29 -14.29 15.87 35.25
C ALA A 29 -15.59 16.71 35.32
N SER A 30 -16.12 17.18 34.19
CA SER A 30 -17.36 17.98 34.12
C SER A 30 -18.66 17.15 34.18
N GLY A 31 -18.59 15.82 34.16
CA GLY A 31 -19.74 14.94 34.41
C GLY A 31 -20.07 14.86 35.90
N SER A 32 -21.30 15.19 36.27
CA SER A 32 -21.85 15.18 37.63
C SER A 32 -21.60 13.85 38.37
N GLY A 33 -20.53 13.76 39.19
CA GLY A 33 -20.26 12.58 40.03
C GLY A 33 -18.81 12.43 40.55
N ARG A 34 -18.19 13.49 41.08
CA ARG A 34 -16.83 13.40 41.66
C ARG A 34 -16.89 12.87 43.09
N ASN A 35 -16.56 11.60 43.27
CA ASN A 35 -16.46 10.97 44.59
C ASN A 35 -15.01 11.03 45.08
N LEU A 36 -14.71 11.96 46.00
CA LEU A 36 -13.39 12.05 46.61
C LEU A 36 -13.27 11.02 47.73
N LEU A 37 -12.15 10.30 47.79
CA LEU A 37 -11.82 9.50 48.96
C LEU A 37 -11.08 10.38 49.96
N GLN A 38 -11.58 10.48 51.19
CA GLN A 38 -10.99 11.31 52.22
C GLN A 38 -11.03 10.64 53.60
N GLY A 39 -9.99 10.86 54.40
CA GLY A 39 -9.92 10.30 55.74
C GLY A 39 -8.59 10.56 56.44
N PRO A 40 -8.50 10.21 57.73
CA PRO A 40 -7.28 10.30 58.49
C PRO A 40 -6.30 9.19 58.07
N LEU A 41 -5.03 9.55 57.89
CA LEU A 41 -3.92 8.62 57.69
C LEU A 41 -2.72 9.05 58.52
N LEU A 42 -2.00 8.08 59.08
CA LEU A 42 -0.67 8.30 59.62
C LEU A 42 0.32 8.29 58.45
N LYS A 43 0.92 9.43 58.14
CA LYS A 43 1.98 9.58 57.14
C LYS A 43 3.33 9.62 57.81
N ARG A 44 4.26 8.76 57.37
CA ARG A 44 5.64 8.80 57.83
C ARG A 44 6.35 10.01 57.22
N SER A 45 7.07 10.76 58.05
CA SER A 45 7.99 11.81 57.60
C SER A 45 9.17 11.16 56.87
N GLU A 46 9.53 11.73 55.73
CA GLU A 46 10.67 11.29 54.92
C GLU A 46 11.99 11.49 55.66
N THR A 47 12.17 12.65 56.29
CA THR A 47 13.40 13.03 57.00
C THR A 47 13.44 12.49 58.43
N LEU A 48 12.37 12.69 59.20
CA LEU A 48 12.35 12.40 60.63
C LEU A 48 11.89 10.97 60.94
N ARG A 49 11.45 10.20 59.94
CA ARG A 49 10.87 8.85 60.07
C ARG A 49 9.71 8.75 61.08
N LYS A 50 9.17 9.88 61.53
CA LYS A 50 8.08 10.03 62.50
C LYS A 50 6.72 9.94 61.84
N TRP A 51 5.80 9.21 62.46
CA TRP A 51 4.40 9.13 62.05
C TRP A 51 3.66 10.40 62.42
N ASN A 52 2.90 10.93 61.47
CA ASN A 52 2.13 12.14 61.64
C ASN A 52 0.72 11.90 61.10
N GLU A 53 -0.28 12.19 61.91
CA GLU A 53 -1.66 12.17 61.43
C GLU A 53 -1.89 13.31 60.44
N ARG A 54 -2.54 12.97 59.32
CA ARG A 54 -2.90 13.90 58.26
C ARG A 54 -4.29 13.55 57.74
N TRP A 55 -5.06 14.58 57.43
CA TRP A 55 -6.29 14.40 56.66
C TRP A 55 -5.93 14.33 55.19
N VAL A 56 -6.12 13.17 54.56
CA VAL A 56 -5.76 12.92 53.17
C VAL A 56 -7.01 12.96 52.30
N ILE A 57 -6.88 13.52 51.10
CA ILE A 57 -7.93 13.66 50.10
C ILE A 57 -7.36 13.17 48.77
N LEU A 58 -8.00 12.18 48.16
CA LEU A 58 -7.65 11.63 46.86
C LEU A 58 -8.79 11.92 45.87
N ASP A 59 -8.44 12.56 44.77
CA ASP A 59 -9.28 12.65 43.59
C ASP A 59 -8.94 11.49 42.62
N PRO A 60 -9.82 10.48 42.52
CA PRO A 60 -9.55 9.29 41.70
C PRO A 60 -9.59 9.59 40.20
N THR A 61 -10.17 10.73 39.79
CA THR A 61 -10.27 11.11 38.38
C THR A 61 -9.00 11.79 37.87
N THR A 62 -8.26 12.47 38.76
CA THR A 62 -7.08 13.25 38.37
C THR A 62 -5.77 12.66 38.86
N GLY A 63 -5.80 11.73 39.82
CA GLY A 63 -4.61 11.26 40.53
C GLY A 63 -4.10 12.23 41.59
N LYS A 64 -4.85 13.30 41.87
CA LYS A 64 -4.41 14.32 42.82
C LYS A 64 -4.65 13.83 44.25
N MET A 65 -3.58 13.50 44.96
CA MET A 65 -3.61 13.12 46.37
C MET A 65 -2.99 14.22 47.23
N GLU A 66 -3.81 14.88 48.04
CA GLU A 66 -3.45 16.01 48.89
C GLU A 66 -3.59 15.66 50.37
N TYR A 67 -2.82 16.32 51.22
CA TYR A 67 -2.95 16.14 52.66
C TYR A 67 -2.90 17.46 53.44
N LYS A 68 -3.62 17.48 54.55
CA LYS A 68 -3.80 18.62 55.47
C LYS A 68 -3.44 18.20 56.90
N THR A 69 -3.24 19.15 57.80
CA THR A 69 -3.02 18.80 59.22
C THR A 69 -4.32 18.30 59.85
N ARG A 70 -5.44 18.94 59.54
CA ARG A 70 -6.79 18.59 60.04
C ARG A 70 -7.84 18.70 58.94
N ARG A 71 -8.98 18.05 59.14
CA ARG A 71 -10.13 18.08 58.21
C ARG A 71 -10.65 19.49 57.95
N SER A 72 -10.69 20.34 58.98
CA SER A 72 -11.25 21.69 58.92
C SER A 72 -10.29 22.74 58.34
N GLU A 73 -9.03 22.40 58.08
CA GLU A 73 -8.06 23.37 57.55
C GLU A 73 -8.28 23.62 56.06
N PRO A 74 -8.35 24.89 55.61
CA PRO A 74 -8.50 25.19 54.19
C PRO A 74 -7.20 24.95 53.41
N ALA A 75 -6.05 25.21 54.04
CA ALA A 75 -4.74 25.12 53.42
C ALA A 75 -4.27 23.65 53.23
N VAL A 76 -3.86 23.32 52.00
CA VAL A 76 -3.18 22.05 51.69
C VAL A 76 -1.75 22.11 52.19
N LYS A 77 -1.33 21.10 52.97
CA LYS A 77 0.04 21.02 53.53
C LYS A 77 1.04 20.45 52.52
N GLY A 78 0.57 19.58 51.63
CA GLY A 78 1.36 19.04 50.53
C GLY A 78 0.60 18.01 49.72
N THR A 79 1.28 17.50 48.69
CA THR A 79 0.77 16.47 47.78
C THR A 79 1.59 15.18 47.91
N ILE A 80 0.94 14.06 47.63
CA ILE A 80 1.58 12.76 47.41
C ILE A 80 1.49 12.52 45.91
N LEU A 81 2.65 12.41 45.28
CA LEU A 81 2.74 12.19 43.84
C LEU A 81 2.83 10.69 43.56
N PHE A 82 2.03 10.23 42.60
CA PHE A 82 2.13 8.90 42.01
C PHE A 82 1.65 8.97 40.56
N ASP A 83 2.07 8.00 39.76
CA ASP A 83 1.79 7.90 38.34
C ASP A 83 1.32 6.49 37.97
N ALA A 84 1.07 6.27 36.67
CA ALA A 84 0.64 4.99 36.13
C ALA A 84 1.63 3.83 36.42
N ASN A 85 2.87 4.12 36.77
CA ASN A 85 3.94 3.14 36.99
C ASN A 85 4.35 3.02 38.46
N SER A 86 3.65 3.70 39.36
CA SER A 86 3.96 3.67 40.78
C SER A 86 3.58 2.32 41.39
N THR A 87 4.39 1.84 42.32
CA THR A 87 4.13 0.62 43.09
C THR A 87 3.28 0.97 44.29
N ILE A 88 2.05 0.45 44.33
CA ILE A 88 1.10 0.66 45.44
C ILE A 88 0.79 -0.71 46.02
N ALA A 89 0.97 -0.89 47.34
CA ALA A 89 0.66 -2.16 47.98
C ALA A 89 0.39 -2.00 49.48
N VAL A 90 -0.50 -2.84 50.02
CA VAL A 90 -0.57 -3.10 51.45
C VAL A 90 0.72 -3.80 51.86
N SER A 91 1.35 -3.31 52.92
CA SER A 91 2.59 -3.89 53.41
C SER A 91 2.31 -5.18 54.19
N PRO A 92 3.05 -6.27 53.94
CA PRO A 92 3.02 -7.46 54.79
C PRO A 92 3.67 -7.21 56.15
N VAL A 93 4.44 -6.12 56.29
CA VAL A 93 5.14 -5.75 57.52
C VAL A 93 4.53 -4.50 58.12
N ASN A 94 4.28 -4.54 59.43
CA ASN A 94 3.87 -3.37 60.20
C ASN A 94 5.07 -2.44 60.46
N PHE A 95 5.28 -1.47 59.58
CA PHE A 95 6.33 -0.47 59.74
C PHE A 95 6.01 0.61 60.80
N ASN A 96 4.78 0.65 61.33
CA ASN A 96 4.43 1.53 62.46
C ASN A 96 5.04 1.01 63.76
N GLY A 97 5.03 -0.31 63.95
CA GLY A 97 5.66 -1.01 65.06
C GLY A 97 4.74 -1.26 66.26
N LEU A 98 3.54 -0.67 66.30
CA LEU A 98 2.53 -0.98 67.33
C LEU A 98 1.61 -2.10 66.84
N PRO A 99 1.34 -3.17 67.63
CA PRO A 99 0.52 -4.30 67.22
C PRO A 99 -0.88 -3.94 66.69
N LYS A 100 -1.46 -2.85 67.19
CA LYS A 100 -2.77 -2.36 66.72
C LYS A 100 -2.81 -1.95 65.23
N TYR A 101 -1.66 -1.82 64.59
CA TYR A 101 -1.52 -1.45 63.18
C TYR A 101 -1.07 -2.62 62.28
N ASP A 102 -1.17 -3.86 62.76
CA ASP A 102 -0.91 -5.04 61.93
C ASP A 102 -1.89 -5.10 60.76
N GLY A 103 -1.36 -5.18 59.54
CA GLY A 103 -2.16 -5.12 58.30
C GLY A 103 -2.71 -3.73 57.95
N CYS A 104 -2.38 -2.68 58.70
CA CYS A 104 -2.86 -1.31 58.46
C CYS A 104 -1.87 -0.45 57.65
N CYS A 105 -0.64 -0.92 57.45
CA CYS A 105 0.40 -0.18 56.73
C CYS A 105 0.33 -0.44 55.22
N PHE A 106 0.56 0.59 54.42
CA PHE A 106 0.70 0.50 52.97
C PHE A 106 1.73 1.52 52.48
N TYR A 107 2.22 1.34 51.25
CA TYR A 107 3.19 2.26 50.68
C TYR A 107 2.91 2.58 49.21
N ILE A 108 3.46 3.71 48.79
CA ILE A 108 3.43 4.19 47.41
C ILE A 108 4.87 4.49 47.01
N GLY A 109 5.44 3.64 46.16
CA GLY A 109 6.77 3.82 45.58
C GLY A 109 6.66 4.44 44.19
N THR A 110 7.35 5.55 43.96
CA THR A 110 7.37 6.23 42.65
C THR A 110 8.59 5.83 41.82
N PRO A 111 8.51 5.89 40.48
CA PRO A 111 9.67 5.62 39.62
C PRO A 111 10.87 6.55 39.91
N GLN A 112 10.63 7.72 40.50
CA GLN A 112 11.66 8.67 40.91
C GLN A 112 12.29 8.32 42.28
N ARG A 113 12.11 7.08 42.75
CA ARG A 113 12.62 6.53 44.02
C ARG A 113 12.17 7.29 45.27
N LYS A 114 11.01 7.94 45.20
CA LYS A 114 10.38 8.54 46.36
C LYS A 114 9.31 7.60 46.89
N ASP A 115 9.49 7.16 48.13
CA ASP A 115 8.60 6.22 48.81
C ASP A 115 7.79 6.92 49.89
N TYR A 116 6.47 6.75 49.82
CA TYR A 116 5.55 7.22 50.85
C TYR A 116 5.06 6.04 51.68
N PHE A 117 5.29 6.10 52.99
CA PHE A 117 4.78 5.10 53.94
C PHE A 117 3.58 5.66 54.70
N LEU A 118 2.47 4.93 54.65
CA LEU A 118 1.17 5.33 55.16
C LEU A 118 0.62 4.22 56.06
N CYS A 119 -0.20 4.60 57.03
CA CYS A 119 -0.86 3.67 57.94
C CYS A 119 -2.27 4.15 58.24
N ALA A 120 -3.25 3.27 58.04
CA ALA A 120 -4.65 3.52 58.34
C ALA A 120 -5.02 3.05 59.76
N GLU A 121 -6.24 3.37 60.20
CA GLU A 121 -6.70 2.94 61.53
C GLU A 121 -7.03 1.44 61.57
N THR A 122 -7.53 0.88 60.46
CA THR A 122 -7.91 -0.53 60.36
C THR A 122 -7.33 -1.18 59.09
N PRO A 123 -7.19 -2.52 59.06
CA PRO A 123 -6.77 -3.23 57.86
C PRO A 123 -7.75 -3.05 56.69
N GLY A 124 -9.05 -2.97 56.99
CA GLY A 124 -10.10 -2.66 56.00
C GLY A 124 -9.87 -1.29 55.35
N ALA A 125 -9.62 -0.27 56.16
CA ALA A 125 -9.32 1.07 55.65
C ALA A 125 -8.02 1.10 54.83
N ALA A 126 -6.98 0.36 55.22
CA ALA A 126 -5.75 0.26 54.42
C ALA A 126 -6.00 -0.35 53.04
N ARG A 127 -6.79 -1.43 52.97
CA ARG A 127 -7.19 -2.04 51.69
C ARG A 127 -8.05 -1.10 50.85
N ALA A 128 -8.97 -0.36 51.47
CA ALA A 128 -9.82 0.61 50.80
C ALA A 128 -9.01 1.75 50.13
N TRP A 129 -7.99 2.26 50.82
CA TRP A 129 -7.04 3.22 50.26
C TRP A 129 -6.26 2.64 49.08
N VAL A 130 -5.70 1.43 49.22
CA VAL A 130 -4.92 0.77 48.16
C VAL A 130 -5.79 0.45 46.94
N ALA A 131 -7.01 -0.04 47.12
CA ALA A 131 -7.94 -0.34 46.04
C ALA A 131 -8.30 0.93 45.23
N THR A 132 -8.58 2.03 45.92
CA THR A 132 -8.89 3.31 45.26
C THR A 132 -7.67 3.88 44.54
N LEU A 133 -6.47 3.75 45.12
CA LEU A 133 -5.22 4.15 44.46
C LEU A 133 -4.93 3.34 43.19
N HIS A 134 -5.19 2.03 43.19
CA HIS A 134 -5.07 1.20 41.97
C HIS A 134 -6.10 1.59 40.91
N ALA A 135 -7.35 1.84 41.29
CA ALA A 135 -8.37 2.33 40.35
C ALA A 135 -7.94 3.68 39.75
N THR A 136 -7.35 4.56 40.55
CA THR A 136 -6.78 5.83 40.09
C THR A 136 -5.59 5.63 39.15
N GLN A 137 -4.73 4.64 39.42
CA GLN A 137 -3.60 4.29 38.55
C GLN A 137 -4.07 3.84 37.15
N LEU A 138 -5.20 3.11 37.07
CA LEU A 138 -5.85 2.76 35.80
C LEU A 138 -6.35 3.99 35.05
N VAL A 139 -6.94 4.97 35.74
CA VAL A 139 -7.35 6.26 35.14
C VAL A 139 -6.14 7.00 34.56
N LEU A 140 -5.04 7.09 35.32
CA LEU A 140 -3.81 7.74 34.86
C LEU A 140 -3.22 7.02 33.64
N LYS A 141 -3.28 5.68 33.61
CA LYS A 141 -2.84 4.87 32.47
C LYS A 141 -3.71 5.12 31.23
N ALA A 142 -5.04 5.08 31.37
CA ALA A 142 -5.96 5.34 30.28
C ALA A 142 -5.81 6.76 29.72
N HIS A 143 -5.60 7.75 30.58
CA HIS A 143 -5.30 9.13 30.15
C HIS A 143 -3.99 9.22 29.37
N LYS A 144 -2.93 8.56 29.84
CA LYS A 144 -1.64 8.53 29.13
C LYS A 144 -1.78 7.89 27.75
N GLU A 145 -2.42 6.74 27.67
CA GLU A 145 -2.66 6.02 26.41
C GLU A 145 -3.50 6.84 25.42
N ALA A 146 -4.51 7.57 25.92
CA ALA A 146 -5.32 8.47 25.12
C ALA A 146 -4.50 9.64 24.55
N VAL A 147 -3.60 10.23 25.35
CA VAL A 147 -2.71 11.31 24.92
C VAL A 147 -1.66 10.83 23.91
N ASP A 148 -1.04 9.68 24.16
CA ASP A 148 -0.03 9.08 23.28
C ASP A 148 -0.64 8.67 21.91
N SER A 149 -1.96 8.49 21.86
CA SER A 149 -2.72 8.06 20.68
C SER A 149 -3.38 9.17 19.86
N LEU A 150 -3.12 10.45 20.14
CA LEU A 150 -3.79 11.59 19.47
C LEU A 150 -3.53 11.72 17.95
N SER A 151 -2.84 10.75 17.31
CA SER A 151 -2.66 10.63 15.86
C SER A 151 -3.66 9.69 15.15
N GLY A 152 -4.58 9.02 15.85
CA GLY A 152 -5.61 8.18 15.21
C GLY A 152 -6.60 7.50 16.17
N ASN A 153 -7.89 7.53 15.81
CA ASN A 153 -9.05 6.96 16.52
C ASN A 153 -9.40 7.56 17.91
N GLY A 154 -9.65 8.88 17.96
CA GLY A 154 -9.97 9.60 19.20
C GLY A 154 -11.29 9.23 19.92
N SER A 155 -12.32 8.76 19.21
CA SER A 155 -13.67 8.58 19.80
C SER A 155 -13.80 7.32 20.66
N ALA A 156 -13.26 6.17 20.23
CA ALA A 156 -13.37 4.91 20.96
C ALA A 156 -12.54 4.91 22.27
N LYS A 157 -11.38 5.57 22.24
CA LYS A 157 -10.47 5.68 23.39
C LYS A 157 -10.97 6.64 24.46
N LEU A 158 -11.69 7.71 24.07
CA LEU A 158 -12.36 8.58 25.04
C LEU A 158 -13.44 7.83 25.83
N GLY A 159 -14.14 6.89 25.17
CA GLY A 159 -15.08 5.97 25.81
C GLY A 159 -14.43 5.07 26.86
N THR A 160 -13.25 4.50 26.56
CA THR A 160 -12.46 3.74 27.54
C THR A 160 -12.08 4.57 28.76
N VAL A 161 -11.62 5.81 28.55
CA VAL A 161 -11.28 6.72 29.66
C VAL A 161 -12.52 7.02 30.52
N ALA A 162 -13.67 7.30 29.91
CA ALA A 162 -14.91 7.55 30.63
C ALA A 162 -15.34 6.36 31.51
N THR A 163 -15.24 5.13 30.99
CA THR A 163 -15.56 3.91 31.75
C THR A 163 -14.62 3.71 32.93
N VAL A 164 -13.31 3.90 32.74
CA VAL A 164 -12.32 3.74 33.83
C VAL A 164 -12.49 4.82 34.90
N VAL A 165 -12.81 6.06 34.52
CA VAL A 165 -13.14 7.15 35.44
C VAL A 165 -14.41 6.85 36.25
N ALA A 166 -15.45 6.33 35.60
CA ALA A 166 -16.68 5.92 36.30
C ALA A 166 -16.43 4.79 37.30
N ALA A 167 -15.65 3.77 36.91
CA ALA A 167 -15.25 2.69 37.79
C ALA A 167 -14.46 3.21 39.02
N ALA A 168 -13.49 4.10 38.81
CA ALA A 168 -12.70 4.67 39.89
C ALA A 168 -13.54 5.52 40.87
N ASN A 169 -14.53 6.27 40.37
CA ASN A 169 -15.49 6.99 41.21
C ASN A 169 -16.40 6.04 42.00
N SER A 170 -16.80 4.91 41.42
CA SER A 170 -17.58 3.88 42.13
C SER A 170 -16.76 3.23 43.23
N THR A 171 -15.50 2.85 42.95
CA THR A 171 -14.58 2.30 43.95
C THR A 171 -14.34 3.28 45.09
N ALA A 172 -14.13 4.57 44.80
CA ALA A 172 -13.94 5.60 45.82
C ALA A 172 -15.18 5.75 46.73
N LEU A 173 -16.39 5.70 46.14
CA LEU A 173 -17.64 5.76 46.90
C LEU A 173 -17.81 4.55 47.82
N GLU A 174 -17.57 3.35 47.32
CA GLU A 174 -17.65 2.12 48.13
C GLU A 174 -16.61 2.11 49.25
N CYS A 175 -15.34 2.39 48.90
CA CYS A 175 -14.23 2.47 49.85
C CYS A 175 -14.44 3.56 50.92
N SER A 176 -15.18 4.63 50.63
CA SER A 176 -15.46 5.68 51.61
C SER A 176 -16.22 5.16 52.84
N LYS A 177 -17.09 4.14 52.67
CA LYS A 177 -17.84 3.51 53.76
C LYS A 177 -16.92 2.80 54.74
N GLU A 178 -15.89 2.12 54.24
CA GLU A 178 -14.86 1.47 55.05
C GLU A 178 -14.02 2.48 55.85
N ILE A 179 -13.69 3.62 55.24
CA ILE A 179 -12.99 4.71 55.93
C ILE A 179 -13.86 5.33 57.04
N GLU A 180 -15.15 5.51 56.79
CA GLU A 180 -16.09 6.02 57.79
C GLU A 180 -16.29 5.05 58.95
N ALA A 181 -16.43 3.75 58.67
CA ALA A 181 -16.52 2.71 59.69
C ALA A 181 -15.26 2.67 60.58
N ALA A 182 -14.08 2.78 59.98
CA ALA A 182 -12.81 2.86 60.72
C ALA A 182 -12.74 4.10 61.63
N MET A 183 -13.28 5.24 61.18
CA MET A 183 -13.32 6.48 61.96
C MET A 183 -14.24 6.33 63.20
N GLN A 184 -15.37 5.64 63.08
CA GLN A 184 -16.29 5.38 64.21
C GLN A 184 -15.65 4.49 65.29
N ILE A 185 -14.84 3.52 64.90
CA ILE A 185 -14.09 2.66 65.84
C ILE A 185 -13.10 3.50 66.65
N SER A 186 -12.36 4.40 66.00
CA SER A 186 -11.41 5.29 66.68
C SER A 186 -12.12 6.22 67.69
N LEU A 187 -13.30 6.74 67.34
CA LEU A 187 -14.11 7.58 68.23
C LEU A 187 -14.59 6.82 69.48
N ARG A 188 -15.07 5.57 69.31
CA ARG A 188 -15.52 4.74 70.43
C ARG A 188 -14.38 4.44 71.41
N ASN A 189 -13.19 4.16 70.90
CA ASN A 189 -12.02 3.86 71.72
C ASN A 189 -11.57 5.06 72.58
N ALA A 190 -11.86 6.30 72.15
CA ALA A 190 -11.51 7.50 72.90
C ALA A 190 -12.44 7.79 74.11
N LEU A 191 -13.65 7.21 74.17
CA LEU A 191 -14.69 7.58 75.14
C LEU A 191 -14.89 6.59 76.30
N GLY A 192 -14.33 5.37 76.27
CA GLY A 192 -14.71 4.24 77.15
C GLY A 192 -14.03 4.11 78.53
N MET A 193 -13.34 5.12 79.08
CA MET A 193 -12.46 4.95 80.26
C MET A 193 -12.97 5.50 81.62
N MET A 194 -14.24 5.87 81.78
CA MET A 194 -14.74 6.51 83.01
C MET A 194 -15.98 5.80 83.58
N ASN A 195 -15.82 4.96 84.61
CA ASN A 195 -16.68 4.88 85.82
C ASN A 195 -16.49 3.54 86.57
N ASN A 196 -16.25 3.62 87.90
CA ASN A 196 -16.89 2.82 88.97
C ASN A 196 -16.14 2.92 90.31
N ARG A 197 -16.78 3.49 91.35
CA ARG A 197 -16.51 3.20 92.78
C ARG A 197 -17.80 3.39 93.60
N THR A 198 -18.16 2.40 94.42
CA THR A 198 -19.19 2.49 95.48
C THR A 198 -18.55 2.17 96.84
N THR A 199 -19.05 2.83 97.89
CA THR A 199 -18.54 2.82 99.27
C THR A 199 -19.43 1.97 100.18
N ASP A 200 -18.82 1.12 101.02
CA ASP A 200 -19.45 0.07 101.82
C ASP A 200 -19.42 0.41 103.33
N GLY A 201 -20.49 0.08 104.07
CA GLY A 201 -20.65 0.31 105.51
C GLY A 201 -21.68 -0.66 106.12
N PRO A 202 -21.62 -0.98 107.43
CA PRO A 202 -22.21 -2.21 107.97
C PRO A 202 -23.74 -2.12 108.12
N MET A 203 -24.47 -3.01 107.45
CA MET A 203 -25.96 -3.09 107.49
C MET A 203 -26.50 -4.07 108.55
N ASP A 204 -27.65 -3.72 109.14
CA ASP A 204 -28.46 -4.49 110.10
C ASP A 204 -29.31 -5.61 109.44
N ASP A 205 -29.55 -6.77 110.11
CA ASP A 205 -30.14 -7.98 109.51
C ASP A 205 -31.55 -7.79 108.89
N LYS A 206 -32.40 -6.97 109.53
CA LYS A 206 -33.72 -6.61 108.97
C LYS A 206 -33.59 -5.72 107.74
N THR A 207 -32.54 -4.91 107.70
CA THR A 207 -32.17 -4.09 106.54
C THR A 207 -31.62 -4.98 105.43
N ILE A 208 -30.81 -5.99 105.76
CA ILE A 208 -30.28 -6.98 104.81
C ILE A 208 -31.42 -7.75 104.12
N LEU A 209 -32.43 -8.23 104.84
CA LEU A 209 -33.56 -8.96 104.23
C LEU A 209 -34.39 -8.07 103.30
N LYS A 210 -34.69 -6.83 103.72
CA LYS A 210 -35.42 -5.87 102.88
C LYS A 210 -34.62 -5.48 101.63
N GLU A 211 -33.33 -5.25 101.79
CA GLU A 211 -32.45 -4.92 100.69
C GLU A 211 -32.29 -6.11 99.74
N THR A 212 -32.19 -7.34 100.25
CA THR A 212 -32.16 -8.56 99.43
C THR A 212 -33.43 -8.73 98.62
N LEU A 213 -34.62 -8.52 99.21
CA LEU A 213 -35.89 -8.57 98.47
C LEU A 213 -35.99 -7.45 97.43
N ARG A 214 -35.54 -6.23 97.77
CA ARG A 214 -35.48 -5.10 96.84
C ARG A 214 -34.57 -5.41 95.65
N VAL A 215 -33.38 -5.93 95.92
CA VAL A 215 -32.41 -6.35 94.89
C VAL A 215 -32.97 -7.47 94.02
N LYS A 216 -33.68 -8.45 94.60
CA LYS A 216 -34.32 -9.52 93.82
C LYS A 216 -35.46 -9.02 92.93
N ASP A 217 -36.27 -8.09 93.41
CA ASP A 217 -37.31 -7.45 92.58
C ASP A 217 -36.68 -6.62 91.45
N GLU A 218 -35.61 -5.88 91.74
CA GLU A 218 -34.85 -5.12 90.75
C GLU A 218 -34.17 -6.05 89.72
N GLU A 219 -33.60 -7.19 90.14
CA GLU A 219 -33.06 -8.24 89.26
C GLU A 219 -34.13 -8.83 88.35
N LEU A 220 -35.34 -9.11 88.85
CA LEU A 220 -36.47 -9.60 88.05
C LEU A 220 -36.95 -8.56 87.04
N GLN A 221 -37.04 -7.29 87.44
CA GLN A 221 -37.40 -6.20 86.54
C GLN A 221 -36.32 -5.96 85.46
N ASN A 222 -35.04 -6.07 85.83
CA ASN A 222 -33.92 -6.06 84.89
C ASN A 222 -34.02 -7.21 83.90
N LEU A 223 -34.24 -8.44 84.37
CA LEU A 223 -34.38 -9.62 83.52
C LEU A 223 -35.57 -9.50 82.54
N ALA A 224 -36.71 -8.96 83.00
CA ALA A 224 -37.87 -8.72 82.15
C ALA A 224 -37.63 -7.62 81.10
N ARG A 225 -36.79 -6.63 81.38
CA ARG A 225 -36.33 -5.64 80.38
C ARG A 225 -35.39 -6.29 79.37
N ASP A 226 -34.45 -7.11 79.83
CA ASP A 226 -33.49 -7.80 78.96
C ASP A 226 -34.18 -8.80 78.03
N LEU A 227 -35.20 -9.53 78.51
CA LEU A 227 -36.00 -10.42 77.66
C LEU A 227 -36.72 -9.66 76.56
N ARG A 228 -37.38 -8.53 76.87
CA ARG A 228 -38.03 -7.68 75.86
C ARG A 228 -37.03 -7.09 74.86
N ALA A 229 -35.84 -6.72 75.31
CA ALA A 229 -34.77 -6.26 74.43
C ALA A 229 -34.31 -7.38 73.48
N ARG A 230 -34.16 -8.62 73.99
CA ARG A 230 -33.84 -9.79 73.16
C ARG A 230 -34.96 -10.11 72.17
N ASP A 231 -36.22 -10.06 72.57
CA ASP A 231 -37.36 -10.26 71.65
C ASP A 231 -37.37 -9.22 70.53
N SER A 232 -37.06 -7.95 70.86
CA SER A 232 -36.91 -6.89 69.86
C SER A 232 -35.77 -7.17 68.89
N ILE A 233 -34.63 -7.68 69.37
CA ILE A 233 -33.50 -8.06 68.51
C ILE A 233 -33.85 -9.27 67.64
N ILE A 234 -34.53 -10.27 68.19
CA ILE A 234 -34.99 -11.45 67.44
C ILE A 234 -35.93 -11.03 66.30
N LYS A 235 -36.85 -10.09 66.58
CA LYS A 235 -37.74 -9.55 65.55
C LYS A 235 -36.97 -8.83 64.44
N ASP A 236 -36.03 -7.95 64.80
CA ASP A 236 -35.18 -7.25 63.82
C ASP A 236 -34.34 -8.22 62.97
N ILE A 237 -33.84 -9.30 63.58
CA ILE A 237 -33.14 -10.36 62.84
C ILE A 237 -34.10 -11.09 61.90
N ALA A 238 -35.33 -11.41 62.34
CA ALA A 238 -36.32 -12.07 61.50
C ALA A 238 -36.70 -11.20 60.29
N ASP A 239 -36.95 -9.90 60.51
CA ASP A 239 -37.27 -8.95 59.45
C ASP A 239 -36.12 -8.87 58.42
N LYS A 240 -34.86 -8.79 58.88
CA LYS A 240 -33.67 -8.80 58.00
C LYS A 240 -33.51 -10.11 57.23
N LEU A 241 -33.82 -11.25 57.83
CA LEU A 241 -33.77 -12.54 57.15
C LEU A 241 -34.85 -12.63 56.07
N SER A 242 -36.04 -12.11 56.32
CA SER A 242 -37.10 -11.99 55.31
C SER A 242 -36.69 -11.09 54.15
N GLU A 243 -36.15 -9.89 54.41
CA GLU A 243 -35.64 -9.00 53.37
C GLU A 243 -34.52 -9.66 52.55
N THR A 244 -33.63 -10.42 53.21
CA THR A 244 -32.56 -11.15 52.52
C THR A 244 -33.12 -12.28 51.64
N ALA A 245 -34.16 -12.97 52.08
CA ALA A 245 -34.81 -14.02 51.30
C ALA A 245 -35.50 -13.46 50.06
N GLU A 246 -36.25 -12.35 50.20
CA GLU A 246 -36.88 -11.66 49.07
C GLU A 246 -35.85 -11.13 48.08
N ALA A 247 -34.75 -10.55 48.56
CA ALA A 247 -33.66 -10.10 47.70
C ALA A 247 -32.98 -11.26 46.95
N ALA A 248 -32.82 -12.42 47.61
CA ALA A 248 -32.26 -13.62 46.99
C ALA A 248 -33.19 -14.21 45.91
N GLU A 249 -34.50 -14.22 46.16
CA GLU A 249 -35.51 -14.66 45.18
C GLU A 249 -35.51 -13.74 43.95
N ALA A 250 -35.57 -12.42 44.16
CA ALA A 250 -35.49 -11.45 43.07
C ALA A 250 -34.18 -11.56 42.26
N ALA A 251 -33.05 -11.83 42.93
CA ALA A 251 -31.78 -12.06 42.26
C ALA A 251 -31.77 -13.36 41.44
N ALA A 252 -32.39 -14.43 41.95
CA ALA A 252 -32.52 -15.70 41.23
C ALA A 252 -33.41 -15.57 39.99
N GLU A 253 -34.54 -14.87 40.10
CA GLU A 253 -35.41 -14.57 38.96
C GLU A 253 -34.70 -13.72 37.90
N ALA A 254 -33.98 -12.68 38.33
CA ALA A 254 -33.17 -11.86 37.44
C ALA A 254 -32.09 -12.69 36.72
N ALA A 255 -31.39 -13.57 37.43
CA ALA A 255 -30.40 -14.47 36.83
C ALA A 255 -31.03 -15.42 35.79
N HIS A 256 -32.21 -15.98 36.08
CA HIS A 256 -32.92 -16.86 35.15
C HIS A 256 -33.36 -16.11 33.88
N THR A 257 -33.91 -14.90 34.02
CA THR A 257 -34.29 -14.08 32.85
C THR A 257 -33.07 -13.70 32.00
N MET A 258 -31.94 -13.36 32.63
CA MET A 258 -30.70 -13.08 31.91
C MET A 258 -30.16 -14.31 31.17
N ASP A 259 -30.22 -15.49 31.79
CA ASP A 259 -29.78 -16.73 31.14
C ASP A 259 -30.65 -17.07 29.93
N GLU A 260 -31.96 -16.84 30.03
CA GLU A 260 -32.88 -17.02 28.90
C GLU A 260 -32.53 -16.09 27.73
N GLN A 261 -32.31 -14.80 28.01
CA GLN A 261 -31.90 -13.85 26.98
C GLN A 261 -30.55 -14.22 26.37
N ARG A 262 -29.59 -14.67 27.19
CA ARG A 262 -28.29 -15.17 26.73
C ARG A 262 -28.46 -16.35 25.77
N ARG A 263 -29.34 -17.30 26.11
CA ARG A 263 -29.62 -18.50 25.29
C ARG A 263 -30.22 -18.11 23.93
N ILE A 264 -31.18 -17.20 23.91
CA ILE A 264 -31.78 -16.66 22.67
C ILE A 264 -30.72 -15.96 21.82
N ALA A 265 -29.91 -15.09 22.43
CA ALA A 265 -28.84 -14.38 21.73
C ALA A 265 -27.81 -15.33 21.11
N CYS A 266 -27.40 -16.38 21.84
CA CYS A 266 -26.49 -17.41 21.31
C CYS A 266 -27.07 -18.14 20.10
N ALA A 267 -28.36 -18.51 20.13
CA ALA A 267 -29.03 -19.16 19.01
C ALA A 267 -29.09 -18.26 17.78
N GLU A 268 -29.32 -16.96 17.96
CA GLU A 268 -29.33 -15.99 16.86
C GLU A 268 -27.94 -15.75 16.28
N ILE A 269 -26.89 -15.70 17.12
CA ILE A 269 -25.49 -15.65 16.67
C ILE A 269 -25.15 -16.88 15.83
N GLU A 270 -25.54 -18.08 16.26
CA GLU A 270 -25.28 -19.31 15.51
C GLU A 270 -26.01 -19.30 14.15
N ARG A 271 -27.27 -18.82 14.13
CA ARG A 271 -28.05 -18.67 12.90
C ARG A 271 -27.40 -17.69 11.93
N LEU A 272 -26.95 -16.53 12.43
CA LEU A 272 -26.27 -15.51 11.63
C LEU A 272 -24.91 -16.00 11.12
N SER A 273 -24.15 -16.73 11.94
CA SER A 273 -22.88 -17.35 11.52
C SER A 273 -23.11 -18.31 10.36
N LYS A 274 -24.06 -19.24 10.50
CA LYS A 274 -24.39 -20.20 9.43
C LYS A 274 -24.86 -19.51 8.14
N ALA A 275 -25.59 -18.41 8.25
CA ALA A 275 -26.03 -17.63 7.09
C ALA A 275 -24.84 -16.93 6.40
N SER A 276 -23.95 -16.32 7.20
CA SER A 276 -22.72 -15.69 6.73
C SER A 276 -21.80 -16.70 6.03
N ASP A 277 -21.62 -17.88 6.60
CA ASP A 277 -20.78 -18.95 6.03
C ASP A 277 -21.31 -19.41 4.67
N LYS A 278 -22.62 -19.63 4.55
CA LYS A 278 -23.26 -19.96 3.26
C LYS A 278 -23.08 -18.86 2.22
N GLN A 279 -23.18 -17.59 2.64
CA GLN A 279 -22.96 -16.45 1.75
C GLN A 279 -21.50 -16.38 1.29
N LEU A 280 -20.55 -16.63 2.19
CA LEU A 280 -19.13 -16.69 1.88
C LEU A 280 -18.82 -17.82 0.88
N GLU A 281 -19.36 -19.01 1.11
CA GLU A 281 -19.23 -20.15 0.18
C GLU A 281 -19.77 -19.82 -1.21
N SER A 282 -20.96 -19.21 -1.29
CA SER A 282 -21.54 -18.77 -2.57
C SER A 282 -20.68 -17.73 -3.28
N SER A 283 -20.14 -16.76 -2.54
CA SER A 283 -19.24 -15.74 -3.09
C SER A 283 -17.93 -16.35 -3.58
N MET A 284 -17.38 -17.32 -2.86
CA MET A 284 -16.15 -18.02 -3.24
C MET A 284 -16.36 -18.85 -4.51
N LEU A 285 -17.51 -19.52 -4.67
CA LEU A 285 -17.84 -20.22 -5.91
C LEU A 285 -17.93 -19.27 -7.10
N LYS A 286 -18.59 -18.12 -6.94
CA LYS A 286 -18.66 -17.08 -8.00
C LYS A 286 -17.30 -16.52 -8.35
N LEU A 287 -16.41 -16.35 -7.36
CA LEU A 287 -15.05 -15.90 -7.59
C LEU A 287 -14.28 -16.91 -8.43
N LYS A 288 -14.34 -18.20 -8.09
CA LYS A 288 -13.71 -19.28 -8.88
C LYS A 288 -14.22 -19.31 -10.31
N GLU A 289 -15.54 -19.17 -10.51
CA GLU A 289 -16.12 -19.09 -11.86
C GLU A 289 -15.59 -17.88 -12.64
N CYS A 290 -15.44 -16.72 -11.99
CA CYS A 290 -14.87 -15.54 -12.63
C CYS A 290 -13.38 -15.72 -12.94
N GLU A 291 -12.60 -16.36 -12.06
CA GLU A 291 -11.19 -16.70 -12.30
C GLU A 291 -11.05 -17.61 -13.52
N GLU A 292 -11.89 -18.64 -13.65
CA GLU A 292 -11.91 -19.54 -14.82
C GLU A 292 -12.24 -18.79 -16.12
N LYS A 293 -13.19 -17.85 -16.08
CA LYS A 293 -13.51 -16.97 -17.22
C LYS A 293 -12.32 -16.10 -17.60
N VAL A 294 -11.62 -15.52 -16.63
CA VAL A 294 -10.40 -14.72 -16.87
C VAL A 294 -9.29 -15.56 -17.49
N VAL A 295 -9.08 -16.79 -17.02
CA VAL A 295 -8.11 -17.72 -17.62
C VAL A 295 -8.47 -18.01 -19.08
N THR A 296 -9.74 -18.20 -19.39
CA THR A 296 -10.22 -18.47 -20.76
C THR A 296 -9.99 -17.25 -21.67
N LEU A 297 -10.40 -16.06 -21.22
CA LEU A 297 -10.18 -14.80 -21.96
C LEU A 297 -8.69 -14.50 -22.18
N ASN A 298 -7.82 -14.80 -21.21
CA ASN A 298 -6.38 -14.64 -21.39
C ASN A 298 -5.83 -15.56 -22.49
N LYS A 299 -6.30 -16.82 -22.57
CA LYS A 299 -5.90 -17.74 -23.65
C LYS A 299 -6.36 -17.24 -25.02
N GLU A 300 -7.58 -16.71 -25.12
CA GLU A 300 -8.11 -16.10 -26.34
C GLU A 300 -7.30 -14.86 -26.75
N ARG A 301 -7.00 -13.98 -25.81
CA ARG A 301 -6.14 -12.81 -26.03
C ARG A 301 -4.77 -13.23 -26.59
N ASP A 302 -4.13 -14.23 -25.99
CA ASP A 302 -2.81 -14.69 -26.44
C ASP A 302 -2.87 -15.31 -27.84
N GLN A 303 -3.97 -15.98 -28.18
CA GLN A 303 -4.20 -16.48 -29.53
C GLN A 303 -4.37 -15.34 -30.54
N LEU A 304 -5.13 -14.30 -30.19
CA LEU A 304 -5.31 -13.12 -31.03
C LEU A 304 -3.98 -12.36 -31.23
N ILE A 305 -3.15 -12.26 -30.18
CA ILE A 305 -1.80 -11.68 -30.28
C ILE A 305 -0.95 -12.45 -31.28
N ARG A 306 -0.93 -13.79 -31.19
CA ARG A 306 -0.20 -14.64 -32.16
C ARG A 306 -0.69 -14.42 -33.58
N GLN A 307 -2.01 -14.39 -33.80
CA GLN A 307 -2.59 -14.15 -35.12
C GLN A 307 -2.21 -12.78 -35.68
N ARG A 308 -2.30 -11.73 -34.86
CA ARG A 308 -1.87 -10.37 -35.22
C ARG A 308 -0.39 -10.36 -35.62
N ASP A 309 0.47 -10.98 -34.83
CA ASP A 309 1.92 -10.98 -35.07
C ASP A 309 2.28 -11.75 -36.35
N SER A 310 1.63 -12.88 -36.63
CA SER A 310 1.76 -13.60 -37.90
C SER A 310 1.31 -12.75 -39.09
N ALA A 311 0.17 -12.06 -39.00
CA ALA A 311 -0.31 -11.17 -40.05
C ALA A 311 0.64 -9.99 -40.31
N ILE A 312 1.24 -9.43 -39.24
CA ILE A 312 2.26 -8.37 -39.35
C ILE A 312 3.52 -8.88 -40.04
N GLN A 313 3.99 -10.08 -39.69
CA GLN A 313 5.14 -10.71 -40.32
C GLN A 313 4.90 -10.93 -41.82
N GLU A 314 3.74 -11.46 -42.19
CA GLU A 314 3.36 -11.67 -43.59
C GLU A 314 3.25 -10.34 -44.35
N ALA A 315 2.62 -9.32 -43.76
CA ALA A 315 2.55 -8.00 -44.37
C ALA A 315 3.94 -7.40 -44.61
N ASN A 316 4.88 -7.58 -43.70
CA ASN A 316 6.27 -7.13 -43.86
C ASN A 316 7.00 -7.90 -44.97
N LEU A 317 6.76 -9.21 -45.10
CA LEU A 317 7.28 -10.02 -46.21
C LEU A 317 6.77 -9.46 -47.55
N TRP A 318 5.47 -9.23 -47.68
CA TRP A 318 4.88 -8.67 -48.90
C TRP A 318 5.39 -7.27 -49.21
N ARG A 319 5.57 -6.41 -48.22
CA ARG A 319 6.19 -5.09 -48.41
C ARG A 319 7.62 -5.20 -48.95
N SER A 320 8.42 -6.13 -48.43
CA SER A 320 9.78 -6.39 -48.91
C SER A 320 9.79 -6.89 -50.35
N GLU A 321 8.92 -7.85 -50.69
CA GLU A 321 8.81 -8.36 -52.07
C GLU A 321 8.33 -7.29 -53.05
N ILE A 322 7.38 -6.44 -52.65
CA ILE A 322 6.95 -5.29 -53.45
C ILE A 322 8.10 -4.30 -53.66
N ALA A 323 8.90 -4.02 -52.63
CA ALA A 323 10.06 -3.13 -52.76
C ALA A 323 11.08 -3.68 -53.76
N LYS A 324 11.41 -4.98 -53.67
CA LYS A 324 12.30 -5.66 -54.65
C LYS A 324 11.70 -5.63 -56.06
N ALA A 325 10.40 -5.83 -56.21
CA ALA A 325 9.73 -5.78 -57.50
C ALA A 325 9.80 -4.37 -58.12
N ARG A 326 9.57 -3.32 -57.31
CA ARG A 326 9.71 -1.93 -57.74
C ARG A 326 11.14 -1.60 -58.17
N GLU A 327 12.13 -2.04 -57.42
CA GLU A 327 13.55 -1.86 -57.79
C GLU A 327 13.86 -2.52 -59.13
N ARG A 328 13.40 -3.76 -59.36
CA ARG A 328 13.56 -4.46 -60.64
C ARG A 328 12.90 -3.70 -61.81
N VAL A 329 11.72 -3.13 -61.59
CA VAL A 329 11.02 -2.31 -62.60
C VAL A 329 11.87 -1.09 -62.98
N VAL A 330 12.38 -0.34 -62.00
CA VAL A 330 13.24 0.83 -62.25
C VAL A 330 14.51 0.44 -63.03
N ILE A 331 15.14 -0.69 -62.69
CA ILE A 331 16.32 -1.19 -63.42
C ILE A 331 15.97 -1.51 -64.88
N LEU A 332 14.84 -2.19 -65.12
CA LEU A 332 14.37 -2.55 -66.46
C LEU A 332 13.97 -1.31 -67.27
N GLU A 333 13.25 -0.36 -66.68
CA GLU A 333 12.93 0.93 -67.30
C GLU A 333 14.21 1.67 -67.73
N GLY A 334 15.21 1.75 -66.85
CA GLY A 334 16.51 2.32 -67.21
C GLY A 334 17.23 1.56 -68.33
N ALA A 335 17.07 0.23 -68.42
CA ALA A 335 17.62 -0.56 -69.51
C ALA A 335 16.90 -0.31 -70.84
N VAL A 336 15.56 -0.17 -70.82
CA VAL A 336 14.75 0.19 -71.98
C VAL A 336 15.13 1.57 -72.50
N VAL A 337 15.21 2.59 -71.64
CA VAL A 337 15.61 3.95 -72.03
C VAL A 337 17.00 3.95 -72.69
N ARG A 338 17.96 3.19 -72.15
CA ARG A 338 19.29 3.06 -72.77
C ARG A 338 19.25 2.34 -74.13
N ALA A 339 18.38 1.36 -74.30
CA ALA A 339 18.22 0.64 -75.57
C ALA A 339 17.54 1.53 -76.62
N GLU A 340 16.49 2.27 -76.24
CA GLU A 340 15.80 3.25 -77.09
C GLU A 340 16.76 4.36 -77.53
N GLU A 341 17.56 4.90 -76.62
CA GLU A 341 18.56 5.92 -76.94
C GLU A 341 19.64 5.40 -77.91
N LYS A 342 20.12 4.17 -77.71
CA LYS A 342 21.04 3.52 -78.67
C LYS A 342 20.40 3.33 -80.04
N ALA A 343 19.13 2.93 -80.09
CA ALA A 343 18.39 2.78 -81.35
C ALA A 343 18.24 4.13 -82.06
N ARG A 344 17.89 5.20 -81.33
CA ARG A 344 17.77 6.57 -81.85
C ARG A 344 19.10 7.09 -82.40
N VAL A 345 20.22 6.83 -81.71
CA VAL A 345 21.57 7.19 -82.20
C VAL A 345 21.93 6.40 -83.46
N ALA A 346 21.64 5.11 -83.50
CA ALA A 346 21.90 4.27 -84.68
C ALA A 346 21.03 4.69 -85.89
N GLU A 347 19.77 5.07 -85.66
CA GLU A 347 18.88 5.61 -86.68
C GLU A 347 19.41 6.94 -87.22
N ALA A 348 19.85 7.85 -86.34
CA ALA A 348 20.46 9.12 -86.75
C ALA A 348 21.77 8.93 -87.55
N ASP A 349 22.63 7.96 -87.17
CA ASP A 349 23.84 7.61 -87.94
C ASP A 349 23.47 7.04 -89.33
N ALA A 350 22.48 6.15 -89.39
CA ALA A 350 21.99 5.60 -90.66
C ALA A 350 21.40 6.69 -91.56
N GLU A 351 20.60 7.61 -91.02
CA GLU A 351 20.03 8.74 -91.76
C GLU A 351 21.13 9.68 -92.26
N ALA A 352 22.16 9.95 -91.45
CA ALA A 352 23.31 10.75 -91.85
C ALA A 352 24.08 10.10 -93.02
N ARG A 353 24.32 8.79 -92.97
CA ARG A 353 24.95 8.03 -94.07
C ARG A 353 24.11 8.07 -95.34
N ILE A 354 22.79 7.91 -95.23
CA ILE A 354 21.88 8.02 -96.38
C ILE A 354 21.95 9.42 -97.00
N LYS A 355 21.90 10.48 -96.18
CA LYS A 355 22.06 11.87 -96.66
C LYS A 355 23.40 12.09 -97.35
N GLU A 356 24.48 11.54 -96.80
CA GLU A 356 25.81 11.63 -97.39
C GLU A 356 25.89 10.90 -98.74
N VAL A 357 25.34 9.69 -98.84
CA VAL A 357 25.25 8.93 -100.11
C VAL A 357 24.40 9.68 -101.13
N ALA A 358 23.24 10.22 -100.74
CA ALA A 358 22.38 11.01 -101.60
C ALA A 358 23.08 12.30 -102.11
N GLN A 359 23.86 12.97 -101.25
CA GLN A 359 24.66 14.13 -101.66
C GLN A 359 25.78 13.75 -102.63
N ARG A 360 26.49 12.62 -102.41
CA ARG A 360 27.49 12.11 -103.35
C ARG A 360 26.87 11.72 -104.69
N GLU A 361 25.71 11.07 -104.68
CA GLU A 361 24.97 10.72 -105.88
C GLU A 361 24.55 11.98 -106.64
N ALA A 362 23.99 12.99 -105.97
CA ALA A 362 23.64 14.27 -106.58
C ALA A 362 24.87 14.99 -107.18
N ALA A 363 26.01 14.94 -106.49
CA ALA A 363 27.27 15.49 -107.00
C ALA A 363 27.76 14.74 -108.25
N ALA A 364 27.70 13.40 -108.25
CA ALA A 364 28.07 12.57 -109.38
C ALA A 364 27.13 12.76 -110.60
N VAL A 365 25.83 12.94 -110.35
CA VAL A 365 24.85 13.29 -111.40
C VAL A 365 25.18 14.65 -112.01
N LYS A 366 25.48 15.65 -111.17
CA LYS A 366 25.89 16.98 -111.65
C LYS A 366 27.18 16.94 -112.46
N GLU A 367 28.20 16.21 -112.00
CA GLU A 367 29.44 16.01 -112.75
C GLU A 367 29.17 15.31 -114.09
N LYS A 368 28.30 14.30 -114.13
CA LYS A 368 27.86 13.65 -115.36
C LYS A 368 27.16 14.63 -116.31
N GLU A 369 26.30 15.51 -115.81
CA GLU A 369 25.64 16.56 -116.60
C GLU A 369 26.66 17.56 -117.18
N GLU A 370 27.63 17.99 -116.37
CA GLU A 370 28.73 18.87 -116.80
C GLU A 370 29.60 18.19 -117.88
N LEU A 371 29.96 16.92 -117.69
CA LEU A 371 30.68 16.12 -118.68
C LEU A 371 29.87 15.93 -119.97
N LEU A 372 28.56 15.66 -119.86
CA LEU A 372 27.66 15.59 -121.02
C LEU A 372 27.62 16.92 -121.77
N ALA A 373 27.54 18.05 -121.06
CA ALA A 373 27.59 19.38 -121.66
C ALA A 373 28.94 19.62 -122.38
N TYR A 374 30.05 19.18 -121.77
CA TYR A 374 31.37 19.27 -122.37
C TYR A 374 31.51 18.38 -123.63
N VAL A 375 31.02 17.14 -123.59
CA VAL A 375 30.97 16.24 -124.75
C VAL A 375 30.13 16.87 -125.87
N ASN A 376 28.97 17.44 -125.56
CA ASN A 376 28.14 18.14 -126.54
C ASN A 376 28.89 19.34 -127.16
N MET A 377 29.65 20.10 -126.37
CA MET A 377 30.50 21.19 -126.87
C MET A 377 31.59 20.68 -127.81
N LEU A 378 32.30 19.62 -127.44
CA LEU A 378 33.32 18.97 -128.28
C LEU A 378 32.72 18.41 -129.57
N GLN A 379 31.55 17.77 -129.49
CA GLN A 379 30.82 17.27 -130.64
C GLN A 379 30.41 18.42 -131.58
N ALA A 380 30.00 19.57 -131.03
CA ALA A 380 29.73 20.78 -131.80
C ALA A 380 31.00 21.40 -132.41
N GLN A 381 32.15 21.33 -131.74
CA GLN A 381 33.46 21.73 -132.30
C GLN A 381 33.91 20.78 -133.41
N LEU A 382 33.73 19.48 -133.25
CA LEU A 382 33.98 18.47 -134.29
C LEU A 382 33.08 18.70 -135.50
N GLN A 383 31.79 19.03 -135.31
CA GLN A 383 30.91 19.40 -136.41
C GLN A 383 31.32 20.72 -137.12
N ARG A 384 31.99 21.65 -136.41
CA ARG A 384 32.59 22.85 -137.03
C ARG A 384 33.88 22.52 -137.79
N GLN A 385 34.76 21.68 -137.24
CA GLN A 385 35.96 21.16 -137.92
C GLN A 385 35.60 20.33 -139.17
N HIS A 386 34.50 19.57 -139.11
CA HIS A 386 33.98 18.79 -140.24
C HIS A 386 33.28 19.66 -141.31
N LYS A 387 33.01 20.94 -141.02
CA LYS A 387 32.49 21.92 -141.99
C LYS A 387 33.61 22.74 -142.68
N ASP A 388 34.80 22.85 -142.08
CA ASP A 388 35.93 23.61 -142.66
C ASP A 388 36.98 22.79 -143.43
N THR A 389 36.95 21.45 -143.33
CA THR A 389 37.86 20.60 -144.12
C THR A 389 37.07 19.65 -145.00
N LYS A 390 36.41 20.21 -146.01
CA LYS A 390 35.87 19.47 -147.17
C LYS A 390 36.60 19.87 -148.45
N GLN A 391 37.80 19.34 -148.64
CA GLN A 391 38.28 18.86 -149.94
C GLN A 391 39.66 18.22 -149.81
N VAL A 392 39.77 16.99 -150.35
CA VAL A 392 40.95 16.33 -150.95
C VAL A 392 41.24 14.92 -150.40
N PHE A 393 40.91 13.96 -151.28
CA PHE A 393 41.50 12.65 -151.56
C PHE A 393 41.14 11.36 -150.79
N LYS A 394 41.13 10.32 -151.63
CA LYS A 394 40.77 8.91 -151.53
C LYS A 394 42.08 8.09 -151.62
N GLU A 395 42.00 6.78 -151.32
CA GLU A 395 43.07 5.72 -151.37
C GLU A 395 43.96 5.62 -150.10
N LYS A 396 44.39 4.45 -149.59
CA LYS A 396 44.40 3.03 -150.03
C LYS A 396 44.73 2.09 -148.84
N MET A 397 44.39 0.79 -148.97
CA MET A 397 45.06 -0.46 -148.52
C MET A 397 45.80 -0.49 -147.16
N GLU A 398 45.69 -1.51 -146.30
CA GLU A 398 45.99 -2.94 -146.55
C GLU A 398 45.59 -3.78 -145.29
N THR A 399 45.09 -5.00 -145.50
CA THR A 399 45.11 -6.16 -144.57
C THR A 399 46.56 -6.64 -144.34
N PRO A 400 46.96 -7.48 -143.33
CA PRO A 400 46.26 -8.72 -142.92
C PRO A 400 46.47 -9.28 -141.47
N ASN A 401 45.64 -10.29 -141.17
CA ASN A 401 45.82 -11.55 -140.40
C ASN A 401 46.76 -11.72 -139.18
N ALA A 402 46.14 -12.36 -138.17
CA ALA A 402 46.54 -13.56 -137.42
C ALA A 402 47.24 -13.47 -136.04
N ASP A 403 46.60 -14.21 -135.12
CA ASP A 403 47.14 -15.08 -134.06
C ASP A 403 47.44 -14.59 -132.63
N ASN A 404 46.72 -15.27 -131.72
CA ASN A 404 47.14 -15.88 -130.44
C ASN A 404 47.63 -14.98 -129.29
N THR A 405 46.98 -15.04 -128.12
CA THR A 405 47.25 -16.02 -127.02
C THR A 405 46.69 -15.51 -125.67
N LEU A 406 46.12 -16.42 -124.88
CA LEU A 406 45.82 -16.37 -123.43
C LEU A 406 47.07 -16.18 -122.53
N PRO A 407 46.95 -15.88 -121.22
CA PRO A 407 46.85 -16.92 -120.18
C PRO A 407 45.77 -16.58 -119.11
N LEU A 408 45.02 -17.51 -118.51
CA LEU A 408 45.32 -18.65 -117.64
C LEU A 408 46.08 -18.30 -116.34
N THR A 409 45.41 -18.42 -115.19
CA THR A 409 45.94 -19.12 -114.00
C THR A 409 44.80 -19.73 -113.19
N LYS A 410 45.05 -20.96 -112.74
CA LYS A 410 44.22 -21.84 -111.89
C LYS A 410 44.80 -21.87 -110.47
N HIS A 411 44.04 -22.51 -109.57
CA HIS A 411 44.46 -23.25 -108.35
C HIS A 411 44.57 -22.38 -107.08
N VAL A 412 44.16 -22.79 -105.87
CA VAL A 412 44.12 -24.11 -105.22
C VAL A 412 43.01 -24.14 -104.15
N ASP A 413 42.32 -25.28 -104.04
CA ASP A 413 41.51 -25.75 -102.90
C ASP A 413 42.39 -26.64 -102.00
N LEU A 414 42.23 -26.63 -100.66
CA LEU A 414 42.48 -27.76 -99.73
C LEU A 414 42.43 -27.42 -98.21
N SER A 415 41.87 -28.40 -97.49
CA SER A 415 41.87 -28.75 -96.05
C SER A 415 40.95 -27.95 -95.11
N ASP A 416 39.81 -28.47 -94.63
CA ASP A 416 39.49 -29.68 -93.81
C ASP A 416 40.08 -29.73 -92.39
N GLU A 417 39.20 -30.16 -91.48
CA GLU A 417 39.35 -30.55 -90.06
C GLU A 417 39.43 -29.44 -88.99
N ASN A 418 38.36 -29.25 -88.20
CA ASN A 418 38.17 -30.08 -87.00
C ASN A 418 36.88 -29.79 -86.20
N VAL A 419 36.13 -30.89 -85.96
CA VAL A 419 35.28 -31.31 -84.83
C VAL A 419 34.25 -30.38 -84.14
N ASP A 420 32.97 -30.66 -84.43
CA ASP A 420 32.00 -31.41 -83.59
C ASP A 420 31.78 -31.09 -82.09
N LYS A 421 30.47 -30.88 -81.78
CA LYS A 421 29.66 -31.31 -80.60
C LYS A 421 29.92 -30.67 -79.22
N ALA A 422 28.94 -30.51 -78.32
CA ALA A 422 27.54 -30.93 -78.27
C ALA A 422 26.77 -30.09 -77.22
N CYS A 423 25.45 -30.05 -77.43
CA CYS A 423 24.43 -29.72 -76.45
C CYS A 423 24.29 -30.80 -75.35
N LEU A 424 23.89 -30.32 -74.15
CA LEU A 424 23.01 -30.95 -73.15
C LEU A 424 23.42 -32.31 -72.53
N SER A 425 23.35 -32.39 -71.18
CA SER A 425 22.35 -33.25 -70.50
C SER A 425 22.38 -33.14 -68.97
N VAL A 426 21.18 -33.25 -68.42
CA VAL A 426 20.75 -33.44 -67.02
C VAL A 426 20.90 -34.91 -66.61
N SER A 427 21.16 -35.23 -65.32
CA SER A 427 20.42 -36.25 -64.50
C SER A 427 20.98 -36.54 -63.09
N ARG A 428 20.20 -36.17 -62.05
CA ARG A 428 19.50 -36.96 -61.00
C ARG A 428 20.22 -37.97 -60.03
N ALA A 429 20.10 -37.63 -58.73
CA ALA A 429 19.72 -38.37 -57.47
C ALA A 429 20.64 -39.35 -56.67
N VAL A 430 21.06 -38.93 -55.44
CA VAL A 430 20.69 -39.35 -54.02
C VAL A 430 20.59 -40.88 -53.70
N PRO A 431 21.10 -41.44 -52.55
CA PRO A 431 20.76 -41.06 -51.15
C PRO A 431 21.77 -41.21 -49.97
N ALA A 432 21.60 -40.29 -49.00
CA ALA A 432 21.39 -40.40 -47.54
C ALA A 432 22.36 -41.06 -46.51
N VAL A 433 22.36 -40.39 -45.34
CA VAL A 433 22.60 -40.80 -43.93
C VAL A 433 24.03 -40.74 -43.36
N GLY A 434 24.17 -40.03 -42.24
CA GLY A 434 25.26 -40.20 -41.27
C GLY A 434 25.49 -39.00 -40.35
N GLU A 435 24.75 -38.92 -39.25
CA GLU A 435 25.02 -38.02 -38.12
C GLU A 435 26.42 -38.26 -37.52
N ASN A 436 27.12 -37.21 -37.09
CA ASN A 436 27.73 -37.23 -35.75
C ASN A 436 28.10 -35.84 -35.22
N VAL A 437 27.78 -35.70 -33.95
CA VAL A 437 27.99 -34.59 -33.02
C VAL A 437 29.43 -34.58 -32.51
N VAL A 438 29.99 -33.41 -32.15
CA VAL A 438 30.61 -33.08 -30.83
C VAL A 438 31.29 -31.71 -30.88
N HIS A 439 30.94 -30.89 -29.89
CA HIS A 439 31.48 -29.59 -29.50
C HIS A 439 32.98 -29.60 -29.14
N MET A 440 33.66 -28.45 -29.26
CA MET A 440 34.34 -27.81 -28.13
C MET A 440 34.54 -26.31 -28.41
N ALA A 441 34.15 -25.51 -27.41
CA ALA A 441 34.31 -24.07 -27.31
C ALA A 441 35.70 -23.71 -26.76
N VAL A 442 36.25 -22.55 -27.13
CA VAL A 442 36.94 -21.64 -26.19
C VAL A 442 36.67 -20.20 -26.63
N ASP A 443 36.56 -19.38 -25.61
CA ASP A 443 35.87 -18.12 -25.44
C ASP A 443 36.77 -16.89 -25.64
N GLN A 444 36.11 -15.74 -25.73
CA GLN A 444 36.56 -14.40 -25.35
C GLN A 444 37.71 -13.70 -26.11
N SER A 445 37.33 -12.67 -26.87
CA SER A 445 37.73 -11.28 -26.54
C SER A 445 37.01 -10.27 -27.44
N ASN A 446 36.27 -9.35 -26.82
CA ASN A 446 35.82 -8.10 -27.43
C ASN A 446 36.62 -6.99 -26.73
N PRO A 447 37.07 -5.95 -27.46
CA PRO A 447 36.29 -4.72 -27.40
C PRO A 447 36.30 -3.88 -28.72
N ARG A 448 35.17 -3.20 -28.98
CA ARG A 448 35.00 -1.99 -29.82
C ARG A 448 35.79 -0.79 -29.21
N PRO A 449 35.97 0.40 -29.84
CA PRO A 449 35.15 1.01 -30.92
C PRO A 449 35.91 1.83 -32.00
N VAL A 450 35.23 2.19 -33.09
CA VAL A 450 35.51 3.42 -33.85
C VAL A 450 34.16 4.06 -34.17
N GLU A 451 33.95 5.24 -33.57
CA GLU A 451 32.92 6.22 -33.91
C GLU A 451 33.26 6.85 -35.25
N ASP A 452 32.25 7.09 -36.10
CA ASP A 452 32.32 8.15 -37.10
C ASP A 452 30.92 8.67 -37.46
N ALA A 453 30.84 10.00 -37.36
CA ALA A 453 30.05 10.94 -38.15
C ALA A 453 28.51 10.95 -38.05
N GLU A 454 28.04 11.94 -37.28
CA GLU A 454 26.91 12.81 -37.60
C GLU A 454 26.77 13.11 -39.10
N TRP A 455 25.58 12.88 -39.66
CA TRP A 455 25.02 13.70 -40.75
C TRP A 455 23.54 13.96 -40.47
N SER A 456 23.26 15.21 -40.11
CA SER A 456 21.94 15.81 -40.00
C SER A 456 21.45 16.30 -41.38
N ASP A 457 20.12 16.30 -41.53
CA ASP A 457 19.27 17.20 -42.34
C ASP A 457 19.54 17.41 -43.84
N ILE A 458 18.60 16.93 -44.68
CA ILE A 458 17.86 17.79 -45.65
C ILE A 458 16.40 17.30 -45.77
N GLN A 459 15.46 18.19 -45.44
CA GLN A 459 14.02 18.14 -45.71
C GLN A 459 13.69 18.55 -47.16
N ALA A 460 12.58 18.07 -47.73
CA ALA A 460 11.76 18.88 -48.65
C ALA A 460 10.31 18.35 -48.82
N THR A 461 9.35 19.20 -48.39
CA THR A 461 8.09 19.65 -49.07
C THR A 461 6.99 18.63 -49.43
N GLU A 462 5.81 18.67 -48.80
CA GLU A 462 4.62 19.58 -48.98
C GLU A 462 3.63 19.10 -50.05
N SER A 463 2.37 18.88 -49.63
CA SER A 463 1.15 19.11 -50.43
C SER A 463 -0.07 19.21 -49.51
N THR A 464 -0.51 20.44 -49.29
CA THR A 464 -1.68 20.91 -48.53
C THR A 464 -2.95 20.90 -49.40
N ILE A 465 -4.12 21.12 -48.76
CA ILE A 465 -5.49 21.52 -49.24
C ILE A 465 -6.52 20.47 -48.76
N ALA A 466 -7.62 20.75 -48.03
CA ALA A 466 -8.28 22.00 -47.61
C ALA A 466 -9.23 21.80 -46.41
N ASP A 467 -9.47 22.92 -45.72
CA ASP A 467 -10.70 23.39 -45.01
C ASP A 467 -12.04 22.97 -45.68
N VAL A 468 -13.24 22.90 -45.08
CA VAL A 468 -13.80 23.20 -43.75
C VAL A 468 -15.23 22.60 -43.75
N ARG A 469 -15.69 22.01 -42.64
CA ARG A 469 -16.98 22.36 -42.02
C ARG A 469 -17.05 21.92 -40.55
N GLU A 470 -17.32 22.94 -39.75
CA GLU A 470 -17.45 23.03 -38.30
C GLU A 470 -18.87 22.61 -37.84
N VAL A 471 -18.97 21.88 -36.73
CA VAL A 471 -20.08 21.96 -35.77
C VAL A 471 -19.49 21.83 -34.36
N ALA A 472 -19.77 22.82 -33.52
CA ALA A 472 -19.31 22.97 -32.14
C ALA A 472 -20.41 22.47 -31.13
N PRO A 473 -20.21 22.51 -29.79
CA PRO A 473 -20.52 21.40 -28.89
C PRO A 473 -21.66 21.66 -27.89
N GLU A 474 -22.39 20.61 -27.51
CA GLU A 474 -23.09 20.46 -26.22
C GLU A 474 -22.98 18.96 -25.87
N ILE A 475 -22.62 18.51 -24.67
CA ILE A 475 -23.46 18.54 -23.47
C ILE A 475 -22.55 18.32 -22.25
N ASP A 476 -22.65 19.22 -21.28
CA ASP A 476 -22.35 18.94 -19.88
C ASP A 476 -23.66 18.49 -19.20
N GLY A 477 -23.65 17.38 -18.48
CA GLY A 477 -24.86 16.70 -18.01
C GLY A 477 -24.59 15.59 -17.00
N SER A 478 -24.28 16.01 -15.78
CA SER A 478 -24.38 15.35 -14.46
C SER A 478 -25.23 14.06 -14.31
N SER A 479 -24.76 13.20 -13.36
CA SER A 479 -25.53 12.30 -12.45
C SER A 479 -25.71 10.84 -12.93
N LEU A 480 -25.33 9.76 -12.21
CA LEU A 480 -25.44 9.44 -10.77
C LEU A 480 -24.41 8.39 -10.31
N ASP A 481 -24.05 8.51 -9.02
CA ASP A 481 -23.17 7.67 -8.20
C ASP A 481 -23.64 6.22 -7.94
N ILE A 482 -22.68 5.30 -7.77
CA ILE A 482 -22.85 4.03 -7.03
C ILE A 482 -21.92 4.07 -5.80
N PRO A 483 -22.43 3.91 -4.57
CA PRO A 483 -21.65 4.12 -3.35
C PRO A 483 -20.72 2.94 -3.04
N VAL A 484 -19.42 3.22 -2.95
CA VAL A 484 -18.44 2.28 -2.41
C VAL A 484 -18.46 2.36 -0.88
N VAL A 485 -19.17 1.42 -0.25
CA VAL A 485 -19.05 1.13 1.18
C VAL A 485 -17.67 0.51 1.41
N ARG A 486 -16.74 1.25 2.01
CA ARG A 486 -15.49 0.70 2.54
C ARG A 486 -15.68 0.34 4.01
N ALA A 487 -15.68 -0.95 4.31
CA ALA A 487 -15.47 -1.49 5.65
C ALA A 487 -13.96 -1.77 5.87
N PRO A 488 -13.48 -1.73 7.13
CA PRO A 488 -12.08 -1.48 7.46
C PRO A 488 -11.19 -2.71 7.34
N VAL A 489 -9.99 -2.50 6.79
CA VAL A 489 -8.87 -3.46 6.79
C VAL A 489 -8.30 -3.53 8.20
N ASN A 490 -8.54 -4.65 8.89
CA ASN A 490 -7.85 -4.97 10.13
C ASN A 490 -6.59 -5.76 9.78
N ASN A 491 -5.45 -5.06 9.74
CA ASN A 491 -4.13 -5.69 9.68
C ASN A 491 -3.74 -6.12 11.10
N HIS A 492 -3.76 -7.42 11.36
CA HIS A 492 -2.96 -8.02 12.42
C HIS A 492 -2.13 -9.18 11.84
N HIS A 493 -0.85 -8.91 11.63
CA HIS A 493 0.21 -9.93 11.64
C HIS A 493 0.86 -9.94 13.03
N GLU A 494 0.87 -11.14 13.60
CA GLU A 494 1.96 -11.81 14.33
C GLU A 494 2.64 -11.16 15.57
N GLN A 495 2.46 -11.83 16.72
CA GLN A 495 3.50 -12.50 17.54
C GLN A 495 2.85 -13.00 18.85
N GLY A 496 3.04 -14.23 19.34
CA GLY A 496 3.94 -15.29 18.96
C GLY A 496 3.53 -16.64 19.56
N ALA A 497 4.19 -17.67 19.06
CA ALA A 497 4.07 -19.05 19.48
C ALA A 497 4.72 -19.30 20.86
N ASN A 498 4.11 -20.18 21.66
CA ASN A 498 4.81 -21.18 22.47
C ASN A 498 3.83 -22.29 22.90
N THR A 499 3.94 -23.41 22.20
CA THR A 499 4.00 -24.83 22.65
C THR A 499 3.33 -25.20 23.98
N TYR A 500 2.43 -26.20 23.97
CA TYR A 500 2.63 -27.56 24.53
C TYR A 500 1.37 -28.43 24.37
N HIS A 501 1.46 -29.47 23.50
CA HIS A 501 0.78 -30.77 23.62
C HIS A 501 1.33 -31.49 24.88
N GLN A 502 0.72 -32.42 25.61
CA GLN A 502 -0.39 -33.40 25.51
C GLN A 502 -0.53 -34.01 26.96
N PRO A 503 -1.36 -35.03 27.28
CA PRO A 503 -2.34 -35.78 26.47
C PRO A 503 -3.81 -35.52 26.81
#